data_AF-A0A2G5LJ80-F1
#
_entry.id   AF-A0A2G5LJ80-F1
#
_cell.length_a   1.000
_cell.length_b   1.000
_cell.length_c   1.000
_cell.angle_alpha   90.00
_cell.angle_beta   90.00
_cell.angle_gamma   90.00
#
_symmetry.space_group_name_H-M   'P 1'
#
loop_
_entity.id
_entity.type
_entity.pdbx_description
1 polymer ?
#
loop_
_entity_poly.entity_id
_entity_poly.type
_entity_poly.pdbx_seq_one_letter_code
_entity_poly.pdbx_strand_id
1 'polypeptide(L)'
;MDVERGIEAEELELEIAGFDVTCLVWDQDDVEAAVRSLALFPQFNNHFKDAFDLINTTTSFWLEEGSYAPCAESVTRTLYRLRDPISEHASYAEAGSLPSVIRRFLGVSHSAADSQLAATFALVMGTQAVETLANWLFDLELTTYGIDADLIEQLKHDSPRQYLALIEKERDRSSGNEIRAREEFATLLGEANQALLMASLYRQVEQMDVFKKGFNTSSLMHRILDDALSTKATRRGQEAGNGNRNPSSAIQTLAMDRRAKIKAAAEQIINGRKIEMRSLSDAELTNILSKRTGLGTKKTIREHLTALGLRPLK
;
A
#
# COMPACT_ATOMS: atom_id res chain seq x y z
N MET A 1 24.29 -20.38 -16.49
CA MET A 1 23.49 -21.24 -15.59
C MET A 1 22.08 -20.73 -15.77
N ASP A 2 21.36 -21.45 -16.62
CA ASP A 2 20.14 -20.99 -17.27
C ASP A 2 18.99 -20.95 -16.27
N VAL A 3 18.38 -19.77 -16.13
CA VAL A 3 17.09 -19.60 -15.45
C VAL A 3 16.02 -19.52 -16.54
N GLU A 4 16.03 -20.49 -17.45
CA GLU A 4 14.86 -20.90 -18.22
C GLU A 4 14.29 -22.14 -17.53
N ARG A 5 13.68 -21.93 -16.37
CA ARG A 5 12.77 -22.91 -15.78
C ARG A 5 11.39 -22.29 -15.78
N GLY A 6 10.48 -22.99 -16.45
CA GLY A 6 9.15 -22.57 -16.84
C GLY A 6 8.45 -21.74 -15.78
N ILE A 7 8.06 -20.54 -16.20
CA ILE A 7 6.88 -19.89 -15.67
C ILE A 7 5.72 -20.72 -16.24
N GLU A 8 5.40 -21.84 -15.58
CA GLU A 8 4.02 -22.32 -15.64
C GLU A 8 3.15 -21.11 -15.30
N ALA A 9 2.07 -20.91 -16.06
CA ALA A 9 1.16 -19.79 -15.88
C ALA A 9 0.50 -19.88 -14.50
N GLU A 10 1.20 -19.44 -13.46
CA GLU A 10 0.64 -19.19 -12.14
C GLU A 10 -0.47 -18.15 -12.35
N GLU A 11 -1.70 -18.58 -12.10
CA GLU A 11 -2.89 -17.75 -12.20
C GLU A 11 -2.73 -16.51 -11.32
N LEU A 12 -3.30 -15.38 -11.77
CA LEU A 12 -3.35 -14.18 -10.97
C LEU A 12 -4.31 -14.44 -9.80
N GLU A 13 -3.77 -14.70 -8.61
CA GLU A 13 -4.57 -14.83 -7.39
C GLU A 13 -4.98 -13.42 -6.89
N LEU A 14 -6.04 -12.88 -7.47
CA LEU A 14 -6.63 -11.60 -7.08
C LEU A 14 -8.16 -11.70 -7.13
N GLU A 15 -8.82 -11.37 -6.03
CA GLU A 15 -10.27 -11.28 -5.94
C GLU A 15 -10.65 -9.86 -5.49
N ILE A 16 -11.55 -9.21 -6.22
CA ILE A 16 -12.06 -7.88 -5.90
C ILE A 16 -13.58 -7.92 -5.82
N ALA A 17 -14.14 -7.61 -4.66
CA ALA A 17 -15.57 -7.60 -4.40
C ALA A 17 -16.28 -8.92 -4.76
N GLY A 18 -15.64 -10.07 -4.52
CA GLY A 18 -16.20 -11.37 -4.88
C GLY A 18 -15.94 -11.81 -6.32
N PHE A 19 -15.19 -11.02 -7.11
CA PHE A 19 -14.88 -11.30 -8.51
C PHE A 19 -13.42 -11.67 -8.69
N ASP A 20 -13.17 -12.84 -9.30
CA ASP A 20 -11.82 -13.33 -9.63
C ASP A 20 -11.22 -12.57 -10.82
N VAL A 21 -10.13 -11.85 -10.58
CA VAL A 21 -9.42 -11.06 -11.58
C VAL A 21 -8.30 -11.89 -12.18
N THR A 22 -8.44 -12.23 -13.45
CA THR A 22 -7.47 -13.04 -14.23
C THR A 22 -6.50 -12.17 -15.03
N CYS A 23 -6.94 -10.96 -15.41
CA CYS A 23 -6.15 -9.99 -16.17
C CYS A 23 -6.49 -8.55 -15.81
N LEU A 24 -5.47 -7.80 -15.37
CA LEU A 24 -5.59 -6.38 -15.01
C LEU A 24 -5.93 -5.45 -16.18
N VAL A 25 -5.85 -5.93 -17.42
CA VAL A 25 -6.11 -5.12 -18.61
C VAL A 25 -7.51 -5.37 -19.18
N TRP A 26 -8.05 -6.58 -19.01
CA TRP A 26 -9.33 -6.98 -19.60
C TRP A 26 -10.49 -6.94 -18.60
N ASP A 27 -10.24 -7.25 -17.34
CA ASP A 27 -11.31 -7.55 -16.38
C ASP A 27 -11.82 -6.30 -15.64
N GLN A 28 -11.37 -5.09 -16.03
CA GLN A 28 -11.67 -3.85 -15.29
C GLN A 28 -13.15 -3.48 -15.31
N ASP A 29 -13.85 -3.74 -16.42
CA ASP A 29 -15.29 -3.48 -16.53
C ASP A 29 -16.10 -4.41 -15.60
N ASP A 30 -15.70 -5.68 -15.49
CA ASP A 30 -16.34 -6.66 -14.62
C ASP A 30 -16.06 -6.36 -13.14
N VAL A 31 -14.83 -5.97 -12.80
CA VAL A 31 -14.46 -5.47 -11.46
C VAL A 31 -15.29 -4.24 -11.11
N GLU A 32 -15.42 -3.27 -12.02
CA GLU A 32 -16.23 -2.08 -11.77
C GLU A 32 -17.71 -2.44 -11.56
N ALA A 33 -18.25 -3.38 -12.34
CA ALA A 33 -19.61 -3.88 -12.16
C ALA A 33 -19.81 -4.56 -10.80
N ALA A 34 -18.86 -5.40 -10.38
CA ALA A 34 -18.88 -6.07 -9.07
C ALA A 34 -18.86 -5.03 -7.94
N VAL A 35 -17.96 -4.04 -7.99
CA VAL A 35 -17.86 -2.96 -7.01
C VAL A 35 -19.14 -2.12 -6.95
N ARG A 36 -19.73 -1.81 -8.11
CA ARG A 36 -21.01 -1.06 -8.20
C ARG A 36 -22.20 -1.79 -7.60
N SER A 37 -22.12 -3.12 -7.50
CA SER A 37 -23.18 -3.96 -6.93
C SER A 37 -23.24 -3.92 -5.40
N LEU A 38 -22.18 -3.42 -4.75
CA LEU A 38 -22.06 -3.36 -3.30
C LEU A 38 -23.05 -2.33 -2.70
N ALA A 39 -23.66 -2.70 -1.58
CA ALA A 39 -24.73 -1.95 -0.92
C ALA A 39 -24.31 -0.53 -0.50
N LEU A 40 -23.05 -0.36 -0.07
CA LEU A 40 -22.50 0.93 0.35
C LEU A 40 -21.78 1.69 -0.77
N PHE A 41 -21.72 1.15 -2.00
CA PHE A 41 -21.10 1.81 -3.15
C PHE A 41 -21.49 3.29 -3.30
N PRO A 42 -22.78 3.70 -3.17
CA PRO A 42 -23.17 5.10 -3.37
C PRO A 42 -22.43 6.11 -2.48
N GLN A 43 -21.95 5.69 -1.30
CA GLN A 43 -21.22 6.56 -0.37
C GLN A 43 -19.75 6.74 -0.77
N PHE A 44 -19.21 5.79 -1.53
CA PHE A 44 -17.82 5.75 -1.98
C PHE A 44 -17.68 5.99 -3.49
N ASN A 45 -18.78 6.21 -4.20
CA ASN A 45 -18.83 6.36 -5.66
C ASN A 45 -17.73 7.28 -6.23
N ASN A 46 -17.50 8.45 -5.64
CA ASN A 46 -16.47 9.37 -6.12
C ASN A 46 -15.05 8.78 -5.99
N HIS A 47 -14.76 8.05 -4.91
CA HIS A 47 -13.46 7.42 -4.71
C HIS A 47 -13.21 6.35 -5.78
N PHE A 48 -14.20 5.47 -6.00
CA PHE A 48 -14.08 4.43 -7.03
C PHE A 48 -14.02 5.02 -8.43
N LYS A 49 -14.81 6.06 -8.72
CA LYS A 49 -14.74 6.76 -9.99
C LYS A 49 -13.33 7.28 -10.27
N ASP A 50 -12.72 7.98 -9.31
CA ASP A 50 -11.38 8.52 -9.48
C ASP A 50 -10.33 7.41 -9.69
N ALA A 51 -10.48 6.27 -8.99
CA ALA A 51 -9.60 5.12 -9.14
C ALA A 51 -9.77 4.41 -10.50
N PHE A 52 -11.01 4.17 -10.95
CA PHE A 52 -11.27 3.56 -12.26
C PHE A 52 -10.90 4.49 -13.41
N ASP A 53 -11.09 5.81 -13.29
CA ASP A 53 -10.60 6.79 -14.26
C ASP A 53 -9.06 6.72 -14.39
N LEU A 54 -8.35 6.56 -13.26
CA LEU A 54 -6.90 6.36 -13.26
C LEU A 54 -6.51 5.03 -13.92
N ILE A 55 -7.17 3.93 -13.58
CA ILE A 55 -6.94 2.58 -14.15
C ILE A 55 -7.18 2.58 -15.67
N ASN A 56 -8.26 3.21 -16.13
CA ASN A 56 -8.55 3.36 -17.55
C ASN A 56 -7.48 4.20 -18.26
N THR A 57 -7.00 5.25 -17.59
CA THR A 57 -5.90 6.06 -18.13
C THR A 57 -4.61 5.27 -18.22
N THR A 58 -4.25 4.47 -17.22
CA THR A 58 -2.99 3.70 -17.20
C THR A 58 -3.01 2.55 -18.20
N THR A 59 -4.13 1.82 -18.32
CA THR A 59 -4.28 0.75 -19.34
C THR A 59 -4.16 1.31 -20.76
N SER A 60 -4.59 2.56 -21.00
CA SER A 60 -4.46 3.21 -22.33
C SER A 60 -3.01 3.37 -22.83
N PHE A 61 -2.00 3.28 -21.96
CA PHE A 61 -0.59 3.30 -22.38
C PHE A 61 -0.17 2.03 -23.14
N TRP A 62 -0.95 0.96 -23.00
CA TRP A 62 -0.75 -0.30 -23.69
C TRP A 62 -1.63 -0.45 -24.94
N LEU A 63 -2.50 0.51 -25.23
CA LEU A 63 -3.35 0.49 -26.43
C LEU A 63 -2.56 0.93 -27.67
N GLU A 64 -2.46 0.02 -28.63
CA GLU A 64 -1.84 0.20 -29.94
C GLU A 64 -2.85 -0.17 -31.03
N GLU A 65 -3.19 0.78 -31.90
CA GLU A 65 -4.11 0.57 -33.04
C GLU A 65 -5.48 -0.04 -32.69
N GLY A 66 -5.96 0.21 -31.46
CA GLY A 66 -7.26 -0.28 -30.98
C GLY A 66 -7.22 -1.64 -30.30
N SER A 67 -6.04 -2.20 -30.05
CA SER A 67 -5.84 -3.43 -29.28
C SER A 67 -4.74 -3.25 -28.24
N TYR A 68 -4.74 -4.03 -27.16
CA TYR A 68 -3.62 -4.02 -26.23
C TYR A 68 -2.40 -4.70 -26.84
N ALA A 69 -1.21 -4.14 -26.58
CA ALA A 69 0.05 -4.72 -27.00
C ALA A 69 0.18 -6.16 -26.50
N PRO A 70 0.73 -7.11 -27.29
CA PRO A 70 0.77 -8.53 -26.93
C PRO A 70 1.47 -8.85 -25.60
N CYS A 71 2.38 -7.99 -25.13
CA CYS A 71 3.08 -8.17 -23.86
C CYS A 71 2.35 -7.56 -22.65
N ALA A 72 1.28 -6.78 -22.84
CA ALA A 72 0.62 -6.03 -21.78
C ALA A 72 0.13 -6.94 -20.63
N GLU A 73 -0.53 -8.05 -20.96
CA GLU A 73 -0.99 -9.02 -19.96
C GLU A 73 0.17 -9.62 -19.15
N SER A 74 1.22 -10.10 -19.82
CA SER A 74 2.37 -10.68 -19.14
C SER A 74 3.10 -9.68 -18.25
N VAL A 75 3.24 -8.43 -18.71
CA VAL A 75 3.92 -7.37 -17.96
C VAL A 75 3.11 -6.98 -16.73
N THR A 76 1.82 -6.70 -16.91
CA THR A 76 0.92 -6.31 -15.81
C THR A 76 0.81 -7.42 -14.76
N ARG A 77 0.67 -8.68 -15.17
CA ARG A 77 0.68 -9.84 -14.26
C ARG A 77 1.99 -9.94 -13.48
N THR A 78 3.13 -9.85 -14.16
CA THR A 78 4.44 -9.95 -13.50
C THR A 78 4.65 -8.81 -12.53
N LEU A 79 4.26 -7.59 -12.90
CA LEU A 79 4.40 -6.42 -12.04
C LEU A 79 3.52 -6.51 -10.80
N TYR A 80 2.29 -7.01 -10.94
CA TYR A 80 1.40 -7.24 -9.80
C TYR A 80 1.98 -8.28 -8.83
N ARG A 81 2.49 -9.40 -9.34
CA ARG A 81 3.10 -10.45 -8.52
C ARG A 81 4.34 -9.95 -7.77
N LEU A 82 5.14 -9.11 -8.43
CA LEU A 82 6.40 -8.58 -7.90
C LEU A 82 6.24 -7.17 -7.32
N ARG A 83 5.01 -6.73 -7.03
CA ARG A 83 4.72 -5.35 -6.62
C ARG A 83 5.47 -4.94 -5.36
N ASP A 84 5.49 -5.79 -4.33
CA ASP A 84 6.15 -5.50 -3.05
C ASP A 84 7.66 -5.31 -3.23
N PRO A 85 8.41 -6.25 -3.84
CA PRO A 85 9.84 -6.04 -4.05
C PRO A 85 10.12 -4.89 -5.02
N ILE A 86 9.30 -4.66 -6.04
CA ILE A 86 9.47 -3.50 -6.94
C ILE A 86 9.30 -2.20 -6.17
N SER A 87 8.25 -2.07 -5.36
CA SER A 87 7.99 -0.91 -4.51
C SER A 87 9.10 -0.67 -3.50
N GLU A 88 9.60 -1.73 -2.85
CA GLU A 88 10.73 -1.65 -1.93
C GLU A 88 11.98 -1.13 -2.65
N HIS A 89 12.36 -1.73 -3.77
CA HIS A 89 13.52 -1.30 -4.54
C HIS A 89 13.37 0.13 -5.08
N ALA A 90 12.19 0.50 -5.56
CA ALA A 90 11.90 1.86 -6.03
C ALA A 90 12.01 2.89 -4.90
N SER A 91 11.68 2.53 -3.65
CA SER A 91 11.78 3.42 -2.50
C SER A 91 13.21 3.84 -2.14
N TYR A 92 14.20 3.01 -2.47
CA TYR A 92 15.62 3.26 -2.25
C TYR A 92 16.37 3.74 -3.49
N ALA A 93 15.73 3.70 -4.66
CA ALA A 93 16.37 4.03 -5.91
C ALA A 93 16.28 5.53 -6.22
N GLU A 94 17.11 5.99 -7.16
CA GLU A 94 17.05 7.37 -7.65
C GLU A 94 15.69 7.63 -8.30
N ALA A 95 15.25 8.87 -8.19
CA ALA A 95 13.84 9.17 -8.25
C ALA A 95 13.23 9.03 -9.68
N GLY A 96 14.06 9.08 -10.73
CA GLY A 96 13.69 8.74 -12.12
C GLY A 96 14.03 7.31 -12.56
N SER A 97 14.39 6.41 -11.64
CA SER A 97 14.85 5.05 -11.98
C SER A 97 13.76 3.98 -11.98
N LEU A 98 12.49 4.32 -11.71
CA LEU A 98 11.39 3.34 -11.60
C LEU A 98 11.30 2.38 -12.81
N PRO A 99 11.32 2.84 -14.08
CA PRO A 99 11.35 1.91 -15.22
C PRO A 99 12.57 1.00 -15.23
N SER A 100 13.74 1.51 -14.83
CA SER A 100 14.97 0.72 -14.73
C SER A 100 14.89 -0.35 -13.64
N VAL A 101 14.27 -0.03 -12.49
CA VAL A 101 13.99 -1.00 -11.43
C VAL A 101 13.07 -2.09 -11.97
N ILE A 102 11.94 -1.70 -12.58
CA ILE A 102 10.97 -2.63 -13.16
C ILE A 102 11.63 -3.56 -14.20
N ARG A 103 12.44 -3.02 -15.11
CA ARG A 103 13.14 -3.84 -16.12
C ARG A 103 14.05 -4.89 -15.51
N ARG A 104 14.65 -4.65 -14.35
CA ARG A 104 15.47 -5.68 -13.67
C ARG A 104 14.63 -6.89 -13.24
N PHE A 105 13.36 -6.67 -12.88
CA PHE A 105 12.42 -7.73 -12.51
C PHE A 105 11.80 -8.43 -13.73
N LEU A 106 11.56 -7.68 -14.82
CA LEU A 106 11.01 -8.23 -16.07
C LEU A 106 12.08 -8.91 -16.95
N GLY A 107 13.37 -8.67 -16.68
CA GLY A 107 14.50 -9.06 -17.53
C GLY A 107 15.05 -7.87 -18.32
N VAL A 108 16.38 -7.77 -18.37
CA VAL A 108 17.14 -6.59 -18.87
C VAL A 108 16.82 -6.22 -20.32
N SER A 109 16.29 -7.15 -21.12
CA SER A 109 16.00 -7.01 -22.55
C SER A 109 14.51 -6.76 -22.91
N HIS A 110 13.65 -6.44 -21.93
CA HIS A 110 12.24 -6.21 -22.25
C HIS A 110 12.03 -4.90 -23.05
N SER A 111 11.34 -5.01 -24.19
CA SER A 111 11.06 -3.92 -25.15
C SER A 111 10.04 -2.87 -24.71
N ALA A 112 9.48 -2.96 -23.50
CA ALA A 112 8.45 -2.03 -23.05
C ALA A 112 9.04 -0.62 -22.84
N ALA A 113 8.29 0.40 -23.25
CA ALA A 113 8.65 1.80 -23.09
C ALA A 113 8.69 2.21 -21.61
N ASP A 114 9.45 3.24 -21.25
CA ASP A 114 9.52 3.74 -19.87
C ASP A 114 8.14 4.20 -19.39
N SER A 115 7.39 4.84 -20.28
CA SER A 115 6.02 5.27 -20.03
C SER A 115 5.08 4.11 -19.74
N GLN A 116 5.17 3.01 -20.49
CA GLN A 116 4.38 1.80 -20.29
C GLN A 116 4.69 1.14 -18.94
N LEU A 117 5.98 1.07 -18.56
CA LEU A 117 6.39 0.48 -17.29
C LEU A 117 5.92 1.31 -16.09
N ALA A 118 6.10 2.64 -16.15
CA ALA A 118 5.61 3.53 -15.09
C ALA A 118 4.08 3.54 -15.01
N ALA A 119 3.36 3.49 -16.14
CA ALA A 119 1.90 3.38 -16.18
C ALA A 119 1.44 2.04 -15.59
N THR A 120 2.18 0.96 -15.82
CA THR A 120 1.84 -0.35 -15.23
C THR A 120 2.02 -0.36 -13.72
N PHE A 121 3.04 0.32 -13.20
CA PHE A 121 3.17 0.48 -11.76
C PHE A 121 1.99 1.28 -11.19
N ALA A 122 1.57 2.36 -11.87
CA ALA A 122 0.37 3.10 -11.50
C ALA A 122 -0.91 2.25 -11.56
N LEU A 123 -1.04 1.38 -12.57
CA LEU A 123 -2.14 0.42 -12.69
C LEU A 123 -2.20 -0.50 -11.47
N VAL A 124 -1.07 -1.15 -11.12
CA VAL A 124 -1.00 -2.04 -9.96
C VAL A 124 -1.42 -1.32 -8.68
N MET A 125 -0.89 -0.12 -8.42
CA MET A 125 -1.24 0.66 -7.24
C MET A 125 -2.71 1.09 -7.23
N GLY A 126 -3.26 1.46 -8.40
CA GLY A 126 -4.68 1.79 -8.57
C GLY A 126 -5.58 0.58 -8.30
N THR A 127 -5.23 -0.59 -8.85
CA THR A 127 -5.94 -1.84 -8.59
C THR A 127 -5.89 -2.21 -7.12
N GLN A 128 -4.73 -2.13 -6.46
CA GLN A 128 -4.63 -2.38 -5.02
C GLN A 128 -5.48 -1.41 -4.19
N ALA A 129 -5.57 -0.14 -4.60
CA ALA A 129 -6.46 0.81 -3.94
C ALA A 129 -7.91 0.32 -4.03
N VAL A 130 -8.39 -0.02 -5.25
CA VAL A 130 -9.73 -0.56 -5.45
C VAL A 130 -9.95 -1.83 -4.63
N GLU A 131 -9.02 -2.78 -4.68
CA GLU A 131 -9.03 -4.03 -3.90
C GLU A 131 -9.24 -3.74 -2.41
N THR A 132 -8.40 -2.87 -1.80
CA THR A 132 -8.50 -2.55 -0.37
C THR A 132 -9.87 -2.03 0.03
N LEU A 133 -10.42 -1.07 -0.72
CA LEU A 133 -11.69 -0.44 -0.35
C LEU A 133 -12.88 -1.34 -0.71
N ALA A 134 -12.85 -1.98 -1.86
CA ALA A 134 -13.91 -2.85 -2.34
C ALA A 134 -14.03 -4.13 -1.51
N ASN A 135 -12.92 -4.76 -1.15
CA ASN A 135 -12.93 -5.98 -0.33
C ASN A 135 -13.37 -5.67 1.10
N TRP A 136 -13.01 -4.51 1.65
CA TRP A 136 -13.60 -4.09 2.92
C TRP A 136 -15.13 -3.93 2.85
N LEU A 137 -15.65 -3.32 1.78
CA LEU A 137 -17.10 -3.21 1.57
C LEU A 137 -17.78 -4.57 1.41
N PHE A 138 -17.17 -5.46 0.63
CA PHE A 138 -17.65 -6.81 0.42
C PHE A 138 -17.64 -7.64 1.71
N ASP A 139 -16.59 -7.55 2.51
CA ASP A 139 -16.47 -8.23 3.80
C ASP A 139 -17.56 -7.81 4.80
N LEU A 140 -18.01 -6.54 4.76
CA LEU A 140 -19.15 -6.08 5.56
C LEU A 140 -20.44 -6.79 5.17
N GLU A 141 -20.68 -6.94 3.86
CA GLU A 141 -21.83 -7.70 3.37
C GLU A 141 -21.71 -9.17 3.74
N LEU A 142 -20.55 -9.79 3.52
CA LEU A 142 -20.31 -11.20 3.84
C LEU A 142 -20.49 -11.50 5.34
N THR A 143 -20.02 -10.60 6.21
CA THR A 143 -20.25 -10.68 7.67
C THR A 143 -21.74 -10.62 7.99
N THR A 144 -22.49 -9.79 7.26
CA THR A 144 -23.94 -9.68 7.41
C THR A 144 -24.66 -10.97 6.97
N TYR A 145 -24.24 -11.58 5.85
CA TYR A 145 -24.74 -12.88 5.40
C TYR A 145 -24.43 -14.02 6.39
N GLY A 146 -23.36 -13.90 7.18
CA GLY A 146 -23.02 -14.86 8.23
C GLY A 146 -24.05 -14.99 9.37
N ILE A 147 -25.06 -14.12 9.43
CA ILE A 147 -26.17 -14.21 10.40
C ILE A 147 -27.18 -15.29 9.97
N ASP A 148 -27.74 -15.14 8.77
CA ASP A 148 -28.69 -16.05 8.11
C ASP A 148 -28.80 -15.65 6.64
N ALA A 149 -28.14 -16.40 5.75
CA ALA A 149 -28.00 -16.01 4.35
C ALA A 149 -29.35 -15.91 3.61
N ASP A 150 -30.27 -16.83 3.86
CA ASP A 150 -31.59 -16.85 3.21
C ASP A 150 -32.42 -15.64 3.65
N LEU A 151 -32.35 -15.29 4.94
CA LEU A 151 -33.01 -14.09 5.47
C LEU A 151 -32.41 -12.80 4.90
N ILE A 152 -31.08 -12.73 4.75
CA ILE A 152 -30.42 -11.54 4.20
C ILE A 152 -30.77 -11.36 2.72
N GLU A 153 -30.81 -12.43 1.92
CA GLU A 153 -31.25 -12.35 0.51
C GLU A 153 -32.70 -11.87 0.42
N GLN A 154 -33.60 -12.40 1.26
CA GLN A 154 -34.98 -11.93 1.32
C GLN A 154 -35.05 -10.45 1.72
N LEU A 155 -34.29 -10.01 2.72
CA LEU A 155 -34.24 -8.60 3.14
C LEU A 155 -33.70 -7.68 2.05
N LYS A 156 -32.69 -8.12 1.29
CA LYS A 156 -32.11 -7.36 0.19
C LYS A 156 -33.15 -7.10 -0.90
N HIS A 157 -34.02 -8.06 -1.19
CA HIS A 157 -35.10 -7.94 -2.18
C HIS A 157 -36.34 -7.20 -1.63
N ASP A 158 -36.88 -7.66 -0.49
CA ASP A 158 -38.19 -7.23 0.01
C ASP A 158 -38.12 -5.96 0.86
N SER A 159 -36.96 -5.66 1.44
CA SER A 159 -36.76 -4.49 2.32
C SER A 159 -35.34 -3.90 2.24
N PRO A 160 -34.93 -3.34 1.09
CA PRO A 160 -33.56 -2.84 0.88
C PRO A 160 -33.06 -1.83 1.93
N ARG A 161 -33.99 -1.03 2.51
CA ARG A 161 -33.66 -0.08 3.58
C ARG A 161 -33.26 -0.77 4.89
N GLN A 162 -33.90 -1.89 5.22
CA GLN A 162 -33.57 -2.66 6.42
C GLN A 162 -32.26 -3.41 6.24
N TYR A 163 -32.04 -3.96 5.04
CA TYR A 163 -30.75 -4.53 4.65
C TYR A 163 -29.61 -3.51 4.77
N LEU A 164 -29.77 -2.31 4.21
CA LEU A 164 -28.78 -1.24 4.33
C LEU A 164 -28.54 -0.84 5.81
N ALA A 165 -29.58 -0.75 6.62
CA ALA A 165 -29.44 -0.43 8.05
C ALA A 165 -28.66 -1.51 8.82
N LEU A 166 -28.76 -2.78 8.40
CA LEU A 166 -28.00 -3.88 8.97
C LEU A 166 -26.51 -3.77 8.63
N ILE A 167 -26.19 -3.43 7.37
CA ILE A 167 -24.82 -3.20 6.92
C ILE A 167 -24.21 -1.99 7.62
N GLU A 168 -24.94 -0.88 7.73
CA GLU A 168 -24.46 0.31 8.46
C GLU A 168 -24.19 0.01 9.93
N LYS A 169 -25.01 -0.84 10.56
CA LYS A 169 -24.75 -1.30 11.93
C LYS A 169 -23.46 -2.11 12.04
N GLU A 170 -23.13 -2.92 11.05
CA GLU A 170 -21.88 -3.68 11.02
C GLU A 170 -20.68 -2.78 10.73
N ARG A 171 -20.83 -1.82 9.83
CA ARG A 171 -19.87 -0.75 9.60
C ARG A 171 -19.55 0.02 10.89
N ASP A 172 -20.56 0.41 11.67
CA ASP A 172 -20.38 1.12 12.93
C ASP A 172 -19.57 0.29 13.94
N ARG A 173 -19.86 -1.01 14.04
CA ARG A 173 -19.12 -1.96 14.90
C ARG A 173 -17.67 -2.13 14.48
N SER A 174 -17.40 -2.02 13.18
CA SER A 174 -16.09 -2.21 12.55
C SER A 174 -15.49 -0.90 12.02
N SER A 175 -15.84 0.24 12.62
CA SER A 175 -15.42 1.57 12.16
C SER A 175 -13.89 1.75 12.07
N GLY A 176 -13.12 1.02 12.87
CA GLY A 176 -11.65 0.99 12.76
C GLY A 176 -11.14 0.36 11.47
N ASN A 177 -11.88 -0.58 10.87
CA ASN A 177 -11.53 -1.17 9.57
C ASN A 177 -11.81 -0.19 8.44
N GLU A 178 -12.92 0.57 8.52
CA GLU A 178 -13.21 1.63 7.56
C GLU A 178 -12.07 2.65 7.49
N ILE A 179 -11.63 3.16 8.66
CA ILE A 179 -10.59 4.18 8.71
C ILE A 179 -9.32 3.68 8.02
N ARG A 180 -8.91 2.44 8.31
CA ARG A 180 -7.72 1.82 7.70
C ARG A 180 -7.88 1.65 6.19
N ALA A 181 -9.00 1.09 5.74
CA ALA A 181 -9.25 0.87 4.32
C ALA A 181 -9.25 2.18 3.54
N ARG A 182 -9.83 3.25 4.09
CA ARG A 182 -9.85 4.58 3.46
C ARG A 182 -8.48 5.26 3.44
N GLU A 183 -7.71 5.15 4.53
CA GLU A 183 -6.36 5.70 4.61
C GLU A 183 -5.40 5.00 3.63
N GLU A 184 -5.48 3.67 3.58
CA GLU A 184 -4.69 2.85 2.67
C GLU A 184 -5.09 3.09 1.21
N PHE A 185 -6.39 3.11 0.90
CA PHE A 185 -6.91 3.52 -0.41
C PHE A 185 -6.34 4.87 -0.85
N ALA A 186 -6.41 5.89 0.01
CA ALA A 186 -5.95 7.24 -0.33
C ALA A 186 -4.43 7.29 -0.55
N THR A 187 -3.68 6.50 0.22
CA THR A 187 -2.22 6.38 0.07
C THR A 187 -1.86 5.75 -1.27
N LEU A 188 -2.45 4.58 -1.56
CA LEU A 188 -2.24 3.83 -2.79
C LEU A 188 -2.64 4.66 -4.02
N LEU A 189 -3.80 5.31 -3.99
CA LEU A 189 -4.26 6.18 -5.08
C LEU A 189 -3.35 7.40 -5.27
N GLY A 190 -2.81 7.97 -4.19
CA GLY A 190 -1.83 9.06 -4.25
C GLY A 190 -0.52 8.64 -4.92
N GLU A 191 -0.05 7.43 -4.64
CA GLU A 191 1.14 6.84 -5.26
C GLU A 191 0.90 6.46 -6.72
N ALA A 192 -0.27 5.91 -7.03
CA ALA A 192 -0.71 5.62 -8.40
C ALA A 192 -0.72 6.90 -9.25
N ASN A 193 -1.28 8.00 -8.74
CA ASN A 193 -1.29 9.30 -9.42
C ASN A 193 0.12 9.84 -9.67
N GLN A 194 1.03 9.69 -8.71
CA GLN A 194 2.43 10.08 -8.89
C GLN A 194 3.11 9.26 -10.00
N ALA A 195 2.89 7.94 -10.02
CA ALA A 195 3.45 7.07 -11.05
C ALA A 195 2.85 7.35 -12.44
N LEU A 196 1.55 7.66 -12.54
CA LEU A 196 0.90 8.07 -13.79
C LEU A 196 1.44 9.40 -14.31
N LEU A 197 1.73 10.35 -13.42
CA LEU A 197 2.41 11.59 -13.80
C LEU A 197 3.79 11.30 -14.41
N MET A 198 4.58 10.41 -13.78
CA MET A 198 5.87 9.97 -14.33
C MET A 198 5.70 9.30 -15.70
N ALA A 199 4.73 8.40 -15.85
CA ALA A 199 4.43 7.75 -17.12
C ALA A 199 4.13 8.75 -18.23
N SER A 200 3.34 9.78 -17.91
CA SER A 200 3.01 10.86 -18.84
C SER A 200 4.24 11.67 -19.26
N LEU A 201 5.16 11.91 -18.33
CA LEU A 201 6.41 12.62 -18.60
C LEU A 201 7.35 11.78 -19.47
N TYR A 202 7.50 10.48 -19.19
CA TYR A 202 8.25 9.58 -20.06
C TYR A 202 7.67 9.54 -21.48
N ARG A 203 6.34 9.46 -21.61
CA ARG A 203 5.67 9.43 -22.94
C ARG A 203 5.96 10.69 -23.74
N GLN A 204 5.97 11.86 -23.10
CA GLN A 204 6.33 13.12 -23.76
C GLN A 204 7.77 13.10 -24.26
N VAL A 205 8.71 12.59 -23.46
CA VAL A 205 10.13 12.46 -23.84
C VAL A 205 10.30 11.49 -25.00
N GLU A 206 9.69 10.30 -24.91
CA GLU A 206 9.73 9.28 -25.96
C GLU A 206 9.21 9.83 -27.29
N GLN A 207 8.12 10.59 -27.27
CA GLN A 207 7.59 11.26 -28.47
C GLN A 207 8.56 12.34 -28.98
N MET A 208 9.12 13.17 -28.11
CA MET A 208 10.08 14.22 -28.51
C MET A 208 11.36 13.66 -29.16
N ASP A 209 11.90 12.56 -28.63
CA ASP A 209 13.09 11.89 -29.17
C ASP A 209 12.80 11.27 -30.55
N VAL A 210 11.60 10.74 -30.78
CA VAL A 210 11.15 10.27 -32.10
C VAL A 210 11.10 11.43 -33.12
N PHE A 211 10.65 12.62 -32.69
CA PHE A 211 10.56 13.79 -33.58
C PHE A 211 11.89 14.52 -33.84
N LYS A 212 12.90 14.37 -32.98
CA LYS A 212 14.19 15.07 -33.11
C LYS A 212 15.37 14.10 -33.04
N LYS A 213 15.67 13.42 -34.14
CA LYS A 213 16.98 12.76 -34.35
C LYS A 213 18.11 13.80 -34.29
N GLY A 214 18.63 14.11 -33.11
CA GLY A 214 19.82 14.94 -32.94
C GLY A 214 19.91 15.84 -31.69
N PHE A 215 18.85 15.99 -30.89
CA PHE A 215 18.93 16.74 -29.62
C PHE A 215 18.84 15.79 -28.44
N ASN A 216 19.86 15.76 -27.58
CA ASN A 216 19.96 14.86 -26.43
C ASN A 216 19.12 15.36 -25.24
N THR A 217 17.83 15.64 -25.49
CA THR A 217 16.88 16.22 -24.52
C THR A 217 16.49 15.25 -23.41
N SER A 218 16.56 13.94 -23.65
CA SER A 218 16.26 12.92 -22.64
C SER A 218 17.19 13.01 -21.43
N SER A 219 18.51 13.18 -21.65
CA SER A 219 19.49 13.29 -20.56
C SER A 219 19.27 14.50 -19.64
N LEU A 220 18.78 15.62 -20.20
CA LEU A 220 18.47 16.83 -19.45
C LEU A 220 17.16 16.68 -18.65
N MET A 221 16.15 16.03 -19.25
CA MET A 221 14.84 15.85 -18.61
C MET A 221 14.87 14.73 -17.56
N HIS A 222 15.62 13.64 -17.78
CA HIS A 222 15.89 12.65 -16.74
C HIS A 222 16.55 13.30 -15.53
N ARG A 223 17.53 14.19 -15.74
CA ARG A 223 18.12 15.00 -14.66
C ARG A 223 17.09 15.92 -13.98
N ILE A 224 16.18 16.55 -14.72
CA ILE A 224 15.12 17.39 -14.14
C ILE A 224 14.10 16.55 -13.35
N LEU A 225 13.75 15.35 -13.83
CA LEU A 225 12.89 14.40 -13.12
C LEU A 225 13.57 13.88 -11.85
N ASP A 226 14.85 13.52 -11.94
CA ASP A 226 15.69 13.16 -10.80
C ASP A 226 15.76 14.31 -9.79
N ASP A 227 15.99 15.55 -10.21
CA ASP A 227 16.02 16.72 -9.33
C ASP A 227 14.64 16.99 -8.69
N ALA A 228 13.56 16.97 -9.47
CA ALA A 228 12.21 17.25 -8.97
C ALA A 228 11.73 16.20 -7.96
N LEU A 229 12.02 14.93 -8.22
CA LEU A 229 11.60 13.81 -7.37
C LEU A 229 12.57 13.60 -6.19
N SER A 230 13.87 13.85 -6.36
CA SER A 230 14.86 13.94 -5.26
C SER A 230 14.51 15.06 -4.29
N THR A 231 14.01 16.19 -4.78
CA THR A 231 13.51 17.27 -3.92
C THR A 231 12.30 16.83 -3.08
N LYS A 232 11.41 15.97 -3.61
CA LYS A 232 10.27 15.39 -2.86
C LYS A 232 10.72 14.37 -1.81
N ALA A 233 11.68 13.50 -2.13
CA ALA A 233 12.29 12.56 -1.19
C ALA A 233 13.06 13.30 -0.08
N THR A 234 13.79 14.35 -0.45
CA THR A 234 14.48 15.26 0.49
C THR A 234 13.48 15.98 1.39
N ARG A 235 12.31 16.39 0.87
CA ARG A 235 11.25 17.02 1.66
C ARG A 235 10.59 16.05 2.65
N ARG A 236 10.28 14.81 2.24
CA ARG A 236 9.83 13.74 3.17
C ARG A 236 10.90 13.43 4.22
N GLY A 237 12.17 13.36 3.84
CA GLY A 237 13.30 13.19 4.77
C GLY A 237 13.49 14.38 5.71
N GLN A 238 13.26 15.61 5.24
CA GLN A 238 13.27 16.82 6.05
C GLN A 238 12.06 16.92 6.98
N GLU A 239 10.88 16.46 6.56
CA GLU A 239 9.66 16.42 7.38
C GLU A 239 9.76 15.34 8.47
N ALA A 240 10.25 14.14 8.13
CA ALA A 240 10.58 13.09 9.10
C ALA A 240 11.72 13.54 10.04
N GLY A 241 12.73 14.23 9.50
CA GLY A 241 13.83 14.82 10.26
C GLY A 241 13.37 15.95 11.18
N ASN A 242 12.44 16.80 10.76
CA ASN A 242 11.85 17.88 11.57
C ASN A 242 10.94 17.31 12.67
N GLY A 243 10.16 16.27 12.37
CA GLY A 243 9.38 15.53 13.37
C GLY A 243 10.27 14.91 14.45
N ASN A 244 11.44 14.39 14.08
CA ASN A 244 12.41 13.84 15.02
C ASN A 244 13.27 14.90 15.74
N ARG A 245 13.51 16.07 15.14
CA ARG A 245 14.34 17.14 15.73
C ARG A 245 13.56 18.10 16.62
N ASN A 246 12.27 18.30 16.37
CA ASN A 246 11.46 19.20 17.19
C ASN A 246 11.00 18.48 18.49
N PRO A 247 11.47 18.90 19.68
CA PRO A 247 11.11 18.26 20.95
C PRO A 247 9.61 18.35 21.28
N SER A 248 8.90 19.30 20.66
CA SER A 248 7.46 19.52 20.84
C SER A 248 6.59 18.81 19.79
N SER A 249 7.18 18.01 18.89
CA SER A 249 6.41 17.25 17.90
C SER A 249 5.57 16.16 18.57
N ALA A 250 4.45 15.78 17.95
CA ALA A 250 3.62 14.68 18.42
C ALA A 250 4.41 13.36 18.53
N ILE A 251 5.36 13.11 17.61
CA ILE A 251 6.21 11.93 17.58
C ILE A 251 7.16 11.91 18.78
N GLN A 252 7.84 13.03 19.08
CA GLN A 252 8.72 13.13 20.26
C GLN A 252 7.93 13.08 21.56
N THR A 253 6.76 13.71 21.61
CA THR A 253 5.86 13.66 22.78
C THR A 253 5.41 12.23 23.07
N LEU A 254 5.00 11.48 22.05
CA LEU A 254 4.61 10.06 22.18
C LEU A 254 5.79 9.17 22.58
N ALA A 255 6.99 9.44 22.05
CA ALA A 255 8.20 8.71 22.43
C ALA A 255 8.61 8.99 23.89
N MET A 256 8.51 10.24 24.35
CA MET A 256 8.77 10.64 25.73
C MET A 256 7.76 10.03 26.70
N ASP A 257 6.46 10.09 26.38
CA ASP A 257 5.40 9.48 27.18
C ASP A 257 5.57 7.95 27.27
N ARG A 258 5.89 7.30 26.15
CA ARG A 258 6.21 5.86 26.14
C ARG A 258 7.42 5.54 27.01
N ARG A 259 8.49 6.34 26.93
CA ARG A 259 9.69 6.17 27.78
C ARG A 259 9.37 6.35 29.27
N ALA A 260 8.53 7.33 29.61
CA ALA A 260 8.09 7.55 30.99
C ALA A 260 7.25 6.38 31.53
N LYS A 261 6.31 5.86 30.72
CA LYS A 261 5.50 4.68 31.06
C LYS A 261 6.36 3.42 31.24
N ILE A 262 7.33 3.19 30.36
CA ILE A 262 8.30 2.09 30.50
C ILE A 262 9.12 2.24 31.78
N LYS A 263 9.60 3.46 32.09
CA LYS A 263 10.37 3.75 33.31
C LYS A 263 9.58 3.41 34.57
N ALA A 264 8.38 3.98 34.71
CA ALA A 264 7.54 3.78 35.89
C ALA A 264 7.17 2.30 36.08
N ALA A 265 6.82 1.61 34.99
CA ALA A 265 6.50 0.19 35.03
C ALA A 265 7.72 -0.68 35.41
N ALA A 266 8.90 -0.37 34.88
CA ALA A 266 10.14 -1.09 35.19
C ALA A 266 10.55 -0.89 36.65
N GLU A 267 10.53 0.34 37.16
CA GLU A 267 10.87 0.66 38.56
C GLU A 267 9.91 -0.03 39.55
N GLN A 268 8.62 -0.07 39.24
CA GLN A 268 7.63 -0.80 40.05
C GLN A 268 7.94 -2.30 40.15
N ILE A 269 8.27 -2.93 39.02
CA ILE A 269 8.59 -4.37 38.95
C ILE A 269 9.92 -4.65 39.69
N ILE A 270 10.96 -3.84 39.44
CA ILE A 270 12.27 -4.00 40.07
C ILE A 270 12.16 -3.85 41.59
N ASN A 271 11.46 -2.81 42.08
CA ASN A 271 11.28 -2.58 43.51
C ASN A 271 10.44 -3.69 44.17
N GLY A 272 9.37 -4.14 43.53
CA GLY A 272 8.56 -5.26 44.03
C GLY A 272 9.37 -6.55 44.18
N ARG A 273 10.17 -6.90 43.16
CA ARG A 273 11.05 -8.09 43.21
C ARG A 273 12.15 -7.97 44.25
N LYS A 274 12.68 -6.77 44.47
CA LYS A 274 13.66 -6.49 45.53
C LYS A 274 13.08 -6.70 46.92
N ILE A 275 11.82 -6.31 47.15
CA ILE A 275 11.10 -6.56 48.42
C ILE A 275 10.87 -8.06 48.62
N GLU A 276 10.57 -8.80 47.56
CA GLU A 276 10.40 -10.27 47.57
C GLU A 276 11.72 -11.05 47.72
N MET A 277 12.88 -10.38 47.77
CA MET A 277 14.22 -11.01 47.71
C MET A 277 14.41 -11.98 46.53
N ARG A 278 13.75 -11.71 45.40
CA ARG A 278 13.85 -12.52 44.18
C ARG A 278 14.73 -11.83 43.15
N SER A 279 15.59 -12.62 42.50
CA SER A 279 16.35 -12.14 41.34
C SER A 279 15.41 -11.94 40.15
N LEU A 280 15.70 -10.90 39.36
CA LEU A 280 14.95 -10.55 38.16
C LEU A 280 15.92 -10.49 37.00
N SER A 281 15.72 -11.35 35.98
CA SER A 281 16.55 -11.31 34.78
C SER A 281 16.06 -10.23 33.80
N ASP A 282 16.98 -9.73 32.96
CA ASP A 282 16.66 -8.80 31.88
C ASP A 282 15.59 -9.36 30.90
N ALA A 283 15.67 -10.65 30.59
CA ALA A 283 14.71 -11.32 29.72
C ALA A 283 13.32 -11.41 30.38
N GLU A 284 13.27 -11.67 31.69
CA GLU A 284 12.03 -11.72 32.46
C GLU A 284 11.39 -10.33 32.54
N LEU A 285 12.17 -9.28 32.86
CA LEU A 285 11.67 -7.90 32.90
C LEU A 285 11.12 -7.46 31.54
N THR A 286 11.85 -7.75 30.44
CA THR A 286 11.42 -7.42 29.08
C THR A 286 10.13 -8.17 28.72
N ASN A 287 10.01 -9.44 29.09
CA ASN A 287 8.81 -10.24 28.84
C ASN A 287 7.60 -9.72 29.63
N ILE A 288 7.77 -9.37 30.91
CA ILE A 288 6.69 -8.82 31.74
C ILE A 288 6.21 -7.48 31.18
N LEU A 289 7.13 -6.60 30.78
CA LEU A 289 6.78 -5.30 30.19
C LEU A 289 6.11 -5.46 28.82
N SER A 290 6.54 -6.41 28.00
CA SER A 290 5.93 -6.65 26.68
C SER A 290 4.49 -7.16 26.74
N LYS A 291 4.06 -7.70 27.88
CA LYS A 291 2.67 -8.12 28.12
C LYS A 291 1.76 -6.97 28.54
N ARG A 292 2.29 -5.78 28.88
CA ARG A 292 1.49 -4.60 29.18
C ARG A 292 1.12 -3.87 27.89
N THR A 293 -0.17 -3.59 27.71
CA THR A 293 -0.70 -2.88 26.54
C THR A 293 -0.11 -1.47 26.45
N GLY A 294 0.34 -1.08 25.25
CA GLY A 294 0.79 0.30 24.96
C GLY A 294 2.27 0.60 25.21
N LEU A 295 3.11 -0.38 25.55
CA LEU A 295 4.56 -0.17 25.76
C LEU A 295 5.45 -0.45 24.54
N GLY A 296 4.88 -0.97 23.44
CA GLY A 296 5.59 -1.25 22.20
C GLY A 296 6.24 -2.63 22.13
N THR A 297 7.08 -2.86 21.11
CA THR A 297 7.70 -4.17 20.88
C THR A 297 8.80 -4.47 21.92
N LYS A 298 9.16 -5.76 22.07
CA LYS A 298 10.29 -6.18 22.92
C LYS A 298 11.60 -5.45 22.59
N LYS A 299 11.83 -5.14 21.30
CA LYS A 299 13.00 -4.39 20.84
C LYS A 299 12.99 -2.96 21.39
N THR A 300 11.89 -2.24 21.19
CA THR A 300 11.69 -0.87 21.68
C THR A 300 11.81 -0.77 23.20
N ILE A 301 11.23 -1.74 23.93
CA ILE A 301 11.33 -1.80 25.40
C ILE A 301 12.79 -1.97 25.83
N ARG A 302 13.55 -2.88 25.20
CA ARG A 302 14.96 -3.12 25.54
C ARG A 302 15.84 -1.90 25.28
N GLU A 303 15.62 -1.20 24.17
CA GLU A 303 16.33 0.04 23.83
C GLU A 303 16.08 1.11 24.89
N HIS A 304 14.82 1.32 25.29
CA HIS A 304 14.47 2.28 26.34
C HIS A 304 15.02 1.89 27.71
N LEU A 305 14.96 0.61 28.11
CA LEU A 305 15.55 0.13 29.37
C LEU A 305 17.06 0.34 29.40
N THR A 306 17.75 0.12 28.28
CA THR A 306 19.19 0.37 28.13
C THR A 306 19.48 1.85 28.29
N ALA A 307 18.75 2.71 27.58
CA ALA A 307 18.91 4.16 27.65
C ALA A 307 18.52 4.76 29.03
N LEU A 308 17.76 4.03 29.85
CA LEU A 308 17.38 4.42 31.21
C LEU A 308 18.29 3.81 32.29
N GLY A 309 19.21 2.91 31.93
CA GLY A 309 20.06 2.20 32.90
C GLY A 309 19.29 1.25 33.82
N LEU A 310 18.09 0.80 33.43
CA LEU A 310 17.19 -0.02 34.26
C LEU A 310 17.26 -1.51 33.94
N ARG A 311 18.28 -1.95 33.20
CA ARG A 311 18.48 -3.38 32.93
C ARG A 311 19.05 -4.05 34.18
N PRO A 312 18.39 -5.07 34.75
CA PRO A 312 18.92 -5.81 35.88
C PRO A 312 20.30 -6.36 35.51
N LEU A 313 21.30 -6.05 36.33
CA LEU A 313 22.61 -6.66 36.21
C LEU A 313 22.49 -8.13 36.65
N LYS A 314 23.16 -9.01 35.91
CA LYS A 314 23.22 -10.45 36.20
C LYS A 314 23.71 -10.73 37.61
#